data_AF-A0A9Q1BZM9-F1
#
_entry.id   AF-A0A9Q1BZM9-F1
#
_cell.length_a   1.000
_cell.length_b   1.000
_cell.length_c   1.000
_cell.angle_alpha   90.00
_cell.angle_beta   90.00
_cell.angle_gamma   90.00
#
_symmetry.space_group_name_H-M   'P 1'
#
loop_
_entity.id
_entity.type
_entity.pdbx_description
1 polymer ?
#
loop_
_entity_poly.entity_id
_entity_poly.type
_entity_poly.pdbx_seq_one_letter_code
_entity_poly.pdbx_strand_id
1 'polypeptide(L)'
;MRCNSSILTGLIIACLVVQTRADGEVRLKNGADDFEGLVEVFSNGQWGTICDDGWDIADAHVVCRQLGRGYAVSAYGEGSFGRGSGPIAMDEVQCVGNEDRLDQCSFRGWFLHDCIHQEDAGVRCSTEDGGLRLIGGNSLYEGRVEVFSRGEWGTICDDSWDDNDASVVCRALGFTNPATSFDGAFYGEGTGEILLSNIDCDGTERRLEECSQKPGFVNNCEHSEDAGVRCTPKDTPTSNRCNNYDVRIAGGSAESDGFVEVCYKGFWGAVCANSWTKEDAFVVCQQLGHNVVETFYSRVSTNIMTNQIVEHISCGGGEVALSHCEVTFGFQDGCTLNAGVSCSTRDECVDGSIRLQEGDGVSRGRVQVCQTGNIVNVCGTSWGYNEAIVACRQLGYSSVSSYDSVRIAVISDMRSVSCRGSEFSLSHCSIRSDPYCTQQATVTCVHESGGGSGSDRGGSSNNGGISGNSNTGESTSGTEFVGAVVGGFLGFFSLVGCCICLCCWLYAG
;
A
#
# COMPACT_ATOMS: atom_id res chain seq x y z
N MET A 1 66.98 31.85 -23.07
CA MET A 1 65.55 31.62 -22.73
C MET A 1 65.49 31.45 -21.22
N ARG A 2 64.78 32.34 -20.51
CA ARG A 2 64.69 32.29 -19.05
C ARG A 2 63.76 31.14 -18.66
N CYS A 3 64.27 30.19 -17.89
CA CYS A 3 63.49 29.10 -17.33
C CYS A 3 62.49 29.68 -16.32
N ASN A 4 61.19 29.45 -16.54
CA ASN A 4 60.13 30.02 -15.72
C ASN A 4 59.99 29.18 -14.44
N SER A 5 60.44 29.73 -13.30
CA SER A 5 60.48 29.08 -11.98
C SER A 5 59.11 28.58 -11.47
N SER A 6 58.02 29.01 -12.12
CA SER A 6 56.64 28.65 -11.81
C SER A 6 56.21 27.28 -12.35
N ILE A 7 56.90 26.76 -13.38
CA ILE A 7 56.58 25.45 -13.97
C ILE A 7 57.26 24.32 -13.18
N LEU A 8 58.46 24.57 -12.64
CA LEU A 8 59.16 23.62 -11.78
C LEU A 8 58.45 23.41 -10.44
N THR A 9 57.82 24.45 -9.88
CA THR A 9 57.06 24.38 -8.63
C THR A 9 55.71 23.67 -8.79
N GLY A 10 55.04 23.81 -9.95
CA GLY A 10 53.79 23.10 -10.24
C GLY A 10 53.94 21.60 -10.49
N LEU A 11 55.03 21.18 -11.16
CA LEU A 11 55.33 19.77 -11.42
C LEU A 11 55.78 19.00 -10.16
N ILE A 12 56.41 19.67 -9.20
CA ILE A 12 56.76 19.07 -7.90
C ILE A 12 55.50 18.83 -7.04
N ILE A 13 54.49 19.71 -7.11
CA ILE A 13 53.23 19.55 -6.38
C ILE A 13 52.36 18.43 -6.98
N ALA A 14 52.38 18.24 -8.31
CA ALA A 14 51.64 17.16 -8.97
C ALA A 14 52.23 15.76 -8.76
N CYS A 15 53.54 15.65 -8.48
CA CYS A 15 54.19 14.37 -8.10
C CYS A 15 54.14 14.07 -6.59
N LEU A 16 53.72 15.03 -5.74
CA LEU A 16 53.66 14.87 -4.28
C LEU A 16 52.24 14.63 -3.74
N VAL A 17 51.23 14.47 -4.59
CA VAL A 17 49.95 13.87 -4.16
C VAL A 17 50.10 12.35 -4.20
N VAL A 18 51.02 11.82 -3.39
CA VAL A 18 50.78 10.51 -2.80
C VAL A 18 49.58 10.74 -1.89
N GLN A 19 48.46 10.08 -2.14
CA GLN A 19 47.36 10.03 -1.17
C GLN A 19 47.94 9.55 0.16
N THR A 20 48.27 10.47 1.06
CA THR A 20 48.58 10.15 2.44
C THR A 20 47.24 9.72 3.03
N ARG A 21 47.03 8.41 3.18
CA ARG A 21 45.90 7.89 3.96
C ARG A 21 45.94 8.54 5.33
N ALA A 22 44.78 9.01 5.78
CA ALA A 22 44.66 9.64 7.09
C ALA A 22 44.61 8.55 8.16
N ASP A 23 45.28 8.78 9.29
CA ASP A 23 45.09 7.93 10.46
C ASP A 23 43.59 7.88 10.83
N GLY A 24 43.16 6.73 11.33
CA GLY A 24 41.78 6.36 11.69
C GLY A 24 40.83 6.07 10.53
N GLU A 25 41.31 5.98 9.28
CA GLU A 25 40.51 5.45 8.16
C GLU A 25 40.14 3.99 8.42
N VAL A 26 38.89 3.60 8.18
CA VAL A 26 38.39 2.22 8.39
C VAL A 26 38.04 1.56 7.06
N ARG A 27 38.21 0.24 6.96
CA ARG A 27 37.72 -0.57 5.84
C ARG A 27 37.26 -1.96 6.30
N LEU A 28 36.44 -2.60 5.47
CA LEU A 28 36.03 -4.00 5.64
C LEU A 28 36.79 -4.91 4.68
N LYS A 29 37.13 -6.12 5.13
CA LYS A 29 37.74 -7.17 4.30
C LYS A 29 37.07 -8.53 4.52
N ASN A 30 37.23 -9.40 3.53
CA ASN A 30 36.81 -10.81 3.59
C ASN A 30 35.31 -11.03 3.90
N GLY A 31 34.46 -10.02 3.72
CA GLY A 31 33.02 -10.19 3.70
C GLY A 31 32.50 -10.78 2.39
N ALA A 32 31.27 -11.28 2.37
CA ALA A 32 30.64 -11.75 1.14
C ALA A 32 30.19 -10.59 0.24
N ASP A 33 29.93 -9.42 0.83
CA ASP A 33 29.51 -8.19 0.17
C ASP A 33 30.20 -6.96 0.79
N ASP A 34 29.92 -5.77 0.26
CA ASP A 34 30.54 -4.52 0.72
C ASP A 34 30.02 -4.04 2.10
N PHE A 35 29.00 -4.66 2.67
CA PHE A 35 28.37 -4.27 3.94
C PHE A 35 28.84 -5.11 5.12
N GLU A 36 29.66 -6.13 4.91
CA GLU A 36 30.19 -6.94 6.01
C GLU A 36 31.69 -7.22 5.86
N GLY A 37 32.33 -7.61 6.95
CA GLY A 37 33.70 -8.09 6.93
C GLY A 37 34.48 -7.84 8.21
N LEU A 38 35.71 -8.33 8.19
CA LEU A 38 36.79 -8.01 9.13
C LEU A 38 37.06 -6.51 9.11
N VAL A 39 37.05 -5.86 10.28
CA VAL A 39 37.35 -4.44 10.39
C VAL A 39 38.86 -4.25 10.44
N GLU A 40 39.37 -3.35 9.59
CA GLU A 40 40.75 -2.85 9.68
C GLU A 40 40.73 -1.33 9.82
N VAL A 41 41.63 -0.79 10.63
CA VAL A 41 41.85 0.65 10.81
C VAL A 41 43.27 1.03 10.40
N PHE A 42 43.42 2.18 9.72
CA PHE A 42 44.71 2.69 9.29
C PHE A 42 45.31 3.59 10.39
N SER A 43 46.52 3.29 10.84
CA SER A 43 47.22 4.12 11.82
C SER A 43 48.73 3.98 11.65
N ASN A 44 49.46 5.09 11.79
CA ASN A 44 50.92 5.12 11.69
C ASN A 44 51.46 4.48 10.39
N GLY A 45 50.78 4.72 9.27
CA GLY A 45 51.23 4.29 7.94
C GLY A 45 50.91 2.83 7.58
N GLN A 46 50.20 2.09 8.43
CA GLN A 46 49.83 0.69 8.18
C GLN A 46 48.37 0.41 8.58
N TRP A 47 47.79 -0.63 7.96
CA TRP A 47 46.50 -1.17 8.38
C TRP A 47 46.73 -2.18 9.49
N GLY A 48 45.86 -2.17 10.50
CA GLY A 48 45.80 -3.23 11.51
C GLY A 48 44.36 -3.64 11.82
N THR A 49 44.20 -4.83 12.40
CA THR A 49 42.90 -5.36 12.85
C THR A 49 42.51 -4.83 14.22
N ILE A 50 41.29 -5.13 14.67
CA ILE A 50 40.78 -4.73 15.98
C ILE A 50 40.53 -6.01 16.78
N CYS A 51 40.92 -6.04 18.06
CA CYS A 51 40.58 -7.14 18.95
C CYS A 51 39.09 -7.08 19.35
N ASP A 52 38.45 -8.25 19.49
CA ASP A 52 37.05 -8.39 19.87
C ASP A 52 36.79 -8.28 21.38
N ASP A 53 37.84 -8.20 22.20
CA ASP A 53 37.71 -7.89 23.62
C ASP A 53 37.06 -6.51 23.81
N GLY A 54 35.85 -6.52 24.37
CA GLY A 54 35.02 -5.33 24.55
C GLY A 54 34.28 -4.87 23.29
N TRP A 55 34.49 -5.52 22.14
CA TRP A 55 33.85 -5.16 20.87
C TRP A 55 32.35 -5.40 20.90
N ASP A 56 31.57 -4.34 20.79
CA ASP A 56 30.12 -4.40 20.85
C ASP A 56 29.41 -3.73 19.66
N ILE A 57 28.08 -3.69 19.73
CA ILE A 57 27.27 -3.12 18.66
C ILE A 57 27.45 -1.60 18.54
N ALA A 58 27.77 -0.89 19.63
CA ALA A 58 28.02 0.55 19.60
C ALA A 58 29.31 0.85 18.83
N ASP A 59 30.36 0.04 18.99
CA ASP A 59 31.59 0.16 18.20
C ASP A 59 31.33 -0.11 16.72
N ALA A 60 30.58 -1.18 16.44
CA ALA A 60 30.19 -1.51 15.08
C ALA A 60 29.36 -0.38 14.44
N HIS A 61 28.46 0.27 15.19
CA HIS A 61 27.67 1.40 14.71
C HIS A 61 28.56 2.55 14.24
N VAL A 62 29.61 2.86 14.99
CA VAL A 62 30.60 3.88 14.61
C VAL A 62 31.31 3.48 13.31
N VAL A 63 31.72 2.22 13.15
CA VAL A 63 32.33 1.72 11.90
C VAL A 63 31.39 1.86 10.71
N CYS A 64 30.15 1.38 10.82
CA CYS A 64 29.20 1.41 9.72
C CYS A 64 28.82 2.84 9.32
N ARG A 65 28.69 3.74 10.31
CA ARG A 65 28.48 5.17 10.05
C ARG A 65 29.69 5.80 9.37
N GLN A 66 30.89 5.54 9.88
CA GLN A 66 32.13 6.08 9.32
C GLN A 66 32.36 5.64 7.87
N LEU A 67 31.93 4.43 7.51
CA LEU A 67 31.98 3.89 6.15
C LEU A 67 30.85 4.40 5.24
N GLY A 68 29.87 5.13 5.77
CA GLY A 68 28.68 5.55 5.03
C GLY A 68 27.73 4.39 4.68
N ARG A 69 27.76 3.30 5.45
CA ARG A 69 27.01 2.05 5.21
C ARG A 69 25.81 1.91 6.16
N GLY A 70 25.24 3.03 6.58
CA GLY A 70 24.13 3.04 7.53
C GLY A 70 24.58 2.67 8.94
N TYR A 71 23.85 1.77 9.59
CA TYR A 71 24.05 1.40 10.99
C TYR A 71 24.60 -0.03 11.11
N ALA A 72 25.14 -0.41 12.27
CA ALA A 72 25.58 -1.79 12.47
C ALA A 72 24.42 -2.71 12.83
N VAL A 73 24.33 -3.77 12.06
CA VAL A 73 23.38 -4.86 12.25
C VAL A 73 23.95 -5.92 13.21
N SER A 74 25.26 -6.15 13.15
CA SER A 74 25.94 -7.11 14.01
C SER A 74 27.40 -6.71 14.22
N ALA A 75 27.90 -6.97 15.43
CA ALA A 75 29.30 -6.96 15.78
C ALA A 75 29.75 -8.42 15.90
N TYR A 76 30.84 -8.77 15.21
CA TYR A 76 31.38 -10.13 15.20
C TYR A 76 32.73 -10.15 15.91
N GLY A 77 32.99 -11.24 16.62
CA GLY A 77 34.30 -11.56 17.16
C GLY A 77 34.87 -12.85 16.56
N GLU A 78 35.84 -13.41 17.26
CA GLU A 78 36.44 -14.71 17.03
C GLU A 78 36.97 -14.94 15.60
N GLY A 79 37.35 -13.86 14.89
CA GLY A 79 37.82 -13.94 13.51
C GLY A 79 36.77 -14.51 12.53
N SER A 80 35.49 -14.17 12.74
CA SER A 80 34.35 -14.68 11.95
C SER A 80 34.48 -14.52 10.43
N PHE A 81 35.20 -13.49 9.98
CA PHE A 81 35.50 -13.24 8.55
C PHE A 81 36.88 -13.76 8.12
N GLY A 82 37.40 -14.73 8.86
CA GLY A 82 38.75 -15.22 8.75
C GLY A 82 39.74 -14.37 9.54
N ARG A 83 40.90 -14.98 9.83
CA ARG A 83 41.99 -14.33 10.56
C ARG A 83 42.59 -13.24 9.70
N GLY A 84 42.75 -12.05 10.28
CA GLY A 84 43.49 -10.98 9.67
C GLY A 84 44.98 -11.25 9.57
N SER A 85 45.70 -10.26 9.07
CA SER A 85 47.14 -10.32 8.91
C SER A 85 47.77 -8.97 9.20
N GLY A 86 48.90 -8.96 9.91
CA GLY A 86 49.61 -7.74 10.25
C GLY A 86 49.46 -7.42 11.73
N PRO A 87 49.57 -6.14 12.14
CA PRO A 87 49.39 -5.76 13.53
C PRO A 87 47.91 -5.74 13.92
N ILE A 88 47.60 -6.03 15.20
CA ILE A 88 46.33 -5.66 15.81
C ILE A 88 46.50 -4.23 16.35
N ALA A 89 45.67 -3.30 15.86
CA ALA A 89 45.83 -1.87 16.07
C ALA A 89 45.05 -1.32 17.28
N MET A 90 43.91 -1.91 17.62
CA MET A 90 43.04 -1.47 18.72
C MET A 90 42.56 -2.66 19.54
N ASP A 91 42.31 -2.43 20.83
CA ASP A 91 41.88 -3.39 21.84
C ASP A 91 41.08 -2.66 22.92
N GLU A 92 40.11 -3.35 23.53
CA GLU A 92 39.13 -2.81 24.48
C GLU A 92 38.46 -1.53 23.96
N VAL A 93 37.93 -1.57 22.73
CA VAL A 93 37.22 -0.42 22.14
C VAL A 93 35.90 -0.21 22.90
N GLN A 94 35.62 1.04 23.27
CA GLN A 94 34.45 1.42 24.07
C GLN A 94 33.84 2.71 23.51
N CYS A 95 33.14 2.59 22.39
CA CYS A 95 32.34 3.67 21.83
C CYS A 95 31.04 3.86 22.63
N VAL A 96 30.55 5.09 22.68
CA VAL A 96 29.18 5.43 23.11
C VAL A 96 28.18 5.10 21.98
N GLY A 97 28.64 5.08 20.72
CA GLY A 97 27.87 4.76 19.53
C GLY A 97 27.49 5.99 18.69
N ASN A 98 27.82 7.20 19.14
CA ASN A 98 27.54 8.47 18.45
C ASN A 98 28.79 9.19 17.94
N GLU A 99 29.97 8.60 18.10
CA GLU A 99 31.25 9.10 17.59
C GLU A 99 31.30 9.06 16.05
N ASP A 100 31.82 10.12 15.42
CA ASP A 100 31.91 10.15 13.96
C ASP A 100 32.95 9.15 13.41
N ARG A 101 33.92 8.76 14.24
CA ARG A 101 35.04 7.91 13.86
C ARG A 101 35.47 6.98 14.98
N LEU A 102 35.94 5.78 14.61
CA LEU A 102 36.35 4.75 15.56
C LEU A 102 37.54 5.18 16.45
N ASP A 103 38.44 6.01 15.90
CA ASP A 103 39.60 6.54 16.62
C ASP A 103 39.26 7.63 17.67
N GLN A 104 37.98 7.99 17.80
CA GLN A 104 37.48 8.90 18.84
C GLN A 104 36.95 8.17 20.08
N CYS A 105 36.70 6.86 19.98
CA CYS A 105 36.25 6.05 21.08
C CYS A 105 37.37 5.84 22.11
N SER A 106 37.03 5.41 23.32
CA SER A 106 38.05 4.98 24.28
C SER A 106 38.58 3.60 23.89
N PHE A 107 39.89 3.38 24.01
CA PHE A 107 40.56 2.09 23.78
C PHE A 107 41.91 2.09 24.50
N ARG A 108 42.53 0.91 24.68
CA ARG A 108 43.82 0.75 25.41
C ARG A 108 44.99 1.57 24.87
N GLY A 109 44.91 2.00 23.62
CA GLY A 109 45.94 2.72 22.89
C GLY A 109 46.44 1.96 21.67
N TRP A 110 47.05 2.67 20.73
CA TRP A 110 47.44 2.10 19.44
C TRP A 110 48.46 0.97 19.59
N PHE A 111 48.16 -0.17 18.98
CA PHE A 111 49.00 -1.37 18.94
C PHE A 111 49.32 -1.95 20.33
N LEU A 112 48.52 -1.63 21.35
CA LEU A 112 48.61 -2.18 22.70
C LEU A 112 47.46 -3.17 22.90
N HIS A 113 47.78 -4.46 22.83
CA HIS A 113 46.83 -5.56 22.94
C HIS A 113 47.52 -6.82 23.49
N ASP A 114 46.75 -7.76 24.03
CA ASP A 114 47.20 -9.13 24.34
C ASP A 114 46.55 -10.21 23.45
N CYS A 115 45.79 -9.78 22.45
CA CYS A 115 45.06 -10.65 21.53
C CYS A 115 45.90 -11.28 20.41
N ILE A 116 45.35 -12.31 19.78
CA ILE A 116 45.80 -12.95 18.53
C ILE A 116 44.74 -12.80 17.43
N HIS A 117 45.07 -13.05 16.16
CA HIS A 117 44.10 -12.93 15.04
C HIS A 117 42.92 -13.93 15.07
N GLN A 118 42.82 -14.77 16.10
CA GLN A 118 41.59 -15.53 16.36
C GLN A 118 40.54 -14.66 17.04
N GLU A 119 40.91 -13.49 17.54
CA GLU A 119 40.10 -12.52 18.28
C GLU A 119 39.90 -11.26 17.43
N ASP A 120 40.04 -11.36 16.10
CA ASP A 120 39.84 -10.20 15.24
C ASP A 120 38.33 -9.89 15.09
N ALA A 121 37.98 -8.62 15.25
CA ALA A 121 36.62 -8.09 15.21
C ALA A 121 36.12 -7.84 13.77
N GLY A 122 34.84 -8.09 13.56
CA GLY A 122 34.12 -7.87 12.30
C GLY A 122 32.81 -7.12 12.52
N VAL A 123 32.20 -6.67 11.42
CA VAL A 123 30.86 -6.07 11.43
C VAL A 123 30.02 -6.55 10.26
N ARG A 124 28.70 -6.49 10.43
CA ARG A 124 27.75 -6.36 9.33
C ARG A 124 27.00 -5.05 9.51
N CYS A 125 27.01 -4.23 8.47
CA CYS A 125 26.27 -3.00 8.37
C CYS A 125 24.90 -3.26 7.74
N SER A 126 23.95 -2.37 8.00
CA SER A 126 22.67 -2.34 7.32
C SER A 126 22.90 -2.11 5.84
N THR A 127 22.22 -2.86 4.97
CA THR A 127 22.04 -2.45 3.57
C THR A 127 21.32 -1.08 3.53
N GLU A 128 21.21 -0.45 2.36
CA GLU A 128 20.46 0.81 2.21
C GLU A 128 19.04 0.74 2.83
N ASP A 129 18.48 -0.48 2.89
CA ASP A 129 17.17 -0.84 3.44
C ASP A 129 17.06 -0.80 4.97
N GLY A 130 18.15 -0.50 5.70
CA GLY A 130 18.11 -0.38 7.16
C GLY A 130 17.70 -1.68 7.85
N GLY A 131 18.12 -2.85 7.33
CA GLY A 131 17.80 -4.14 7.93
C GLY A 131 16.32 -4.54 7.84
N LEU A 132 15.56 -3.96 6.91
CA LEU A 132 14.16 -4.30 6.68
C LEU A 132 13.99 -5.24 5.49
N ARG A 133 12.97 -6.10 5.55
CA ARG A 133 12.50 -6.89 4.40
C ARG A 133 10.99 -7.06 4.44
N LEU A 134 10.41 -7.34 3.27
CA LEU A 134 8.99 -7.68 3.11
C LEU A 134 8.86 -9.17 2.75
N ILE A 135 8.08 -9.92 3.53
CA ILE A 135 7.85 -11.37 3.35
C ILE A 135 6.35 -11.66 3.18
N GLY A 136 6.00 -12.72 2.45
CA GLY A 136 4.59 -13.15 2.29
C GLY A 136 3.78 -12.35 1.27
N GLY A 137 4.36 -11.29 0.69
CA GLY A 137 3.78 -10.56 -0.42
C GLY A 137 3.96 -11.24 -1.77
N ASN A 138 3.09 -10.92 -2.73
CA ASN A 138 3.16 -11.43 -4.11
C ASN A 138 4.06 -10.57 -5.01
N SER A 139 4.71 -9.54 -4.45
CA SER A 139 5.66 -8.68 -5.14
C SER A 139 6.70 -8.14 -4.17
N LEU A 140 7.77 -7.54 -4.69
CA LEU A 140 8.81 -6.88 -3.88
C LEU A 140 8.33 -5.61 -3.17
N TYR A 141 7.11 -5.14 -3.45
CA TYR A 141 6.56 -3.89 -2.93
C TYR A 141 5.57 -4.11 -1.79
N GLU A 142 5.33 -5.35 -1.36
CA GLU A 142 4.33 -5.66 -0.34
C GLU A 142 4.76 -6.85 0.50
N GLY A 143 4.25 -6.93 1.73
CA GLY A 143 4.51 -8.05 2.62
C GLY A 143 4.47 -7.65 4.09
N ARG A 144 4.56 -8.66 4.95
CA ARG A 144 4.85 -8.54 6.38
C ARG A 144 6.21 -7.88 6.53
N VAL A 145 6.31 -6.90 7.42
CA VAL A 145 7.55 -6.19 7.70
C VAL A 145 8.36 -6.99 8.70
N GLU A 146 9.56 -7.37 8.31
CA GLU A 146 10.54 -7.98 9.21
C GLU A 146 11.76 -7.08 9.33
N VAL A 147 12.26 -6.96 10.55
CA VAL A 147 13.43 -6.17 10.91
C VAL A 147 14.52 -7.09 11.43
N PHE A 148 15.76 -6.84 11.00
CA PHE A 148 16.92 -7.58 11.44
C PHE A 148 17.62 -6.83 12.58
N SER A 149 17.63 -7.43 13.77
CA SER A 149 18.23 -6.83 14.96
C SER A 149 18.92 -7.91 15.80
N ARG A 150 20.07 -7.57 16.39
CA ARG A 150 20.86 -8.48 17.24
C ARG A 150 21.20 -9.84 16.60
N GLY A 151 21.35 -9.87 15.27
CA GLY A 151 21.70 -11.09 14.53
C GLY A 151 20.52 -12.00 14.17
N GLU A 152 19.27 -11.62 14.49
CA GLU A 152 18.07 -12.38 14.17
C GLU A 152 17.02 -11.53 13.46
N TRP A 153 16.19 -12.18 12.63
CA TRP A 153 15.02 -11.55 12.02
C TRP A 153 13.85 -11.67 12.97
N GLY A 154 13.09 -10.59 13.13
CA GLY A 154 11.83 -10.60 13.86
C GLY A 154 10.82 -9.66 13.25
N THR A 155 9.61 -9.72 13.78
CA THR A 155 8.45 -9.00 13.23
C THR A 155 8.16 -7.72 14.01
N ILE A 156 7.22 -6.94 13.49
CA ILE A 156 6.74 -5.70 14.11
C ILE A 156 5.27 -5.90 14.46
N CYS A 157 4.86 -5.51 15.66
CA CYS A 157 3.45 -5.55 16.06
C CYS A 157 2.63 -4.45 15.38
N ASP A 158 1.40 -4.76 15.02
CA ASP A 158 0.43 -3.85 14.40
C ASP A 158 -0.26 -2.88 15.39
N ASP A 159 0.01 -3.01 16.69
CA ASP A 159 -0.44 -2.06 17.71
C ASP A 159 0.03 -0.64 17.35
N SER A 160 -0.94 0.23 17.06
CA SER A 160 -0.74 1.60 16.55
C SER A 160 -0.15 1.73 15.15
N TRP A 161 0.00 0.64 14.41
CA TRP A 161 0.56 0.64 13.06
C TRP A 161 -0.33 1.36 12.05
N ASP A 162 0.20 2.41 11.42
CA ASP A 162 -0.53 3.25 10.47
C ASP A 162 0.21 3.52 9.15
N ASP A 163 -0.44 4.28 8.26
CA ASP A 163 0.11 4.62 6.95
C ASP A 163 1.37 5.51 7.01
N ASN A 164 1.61 6.21 8.12
CA ASN A 164 2.85 6.96 8.34
C ASN A 164 3.99 6.00 8.65
N ASP A 165 3.76 5.00 9.51
CA ASP A 165 4.74 3.95 9.79
C ASP A 165 5.09 3.18 8.51
N ALA A 166 4.07 2.78 7.75
CA ALA A 166 4.24 2.14 6.45
C ALA A 166 5.05 3.02 5.48
N SER A 167 4.83 4.34 5.51
CA SER A 167 5.54 5.31 4.67
C SER A 167 7.01 5.50 5.08
N VAL A 168 7.38 5.17 6.32
CA VAL A 168 8.77 5.12 6.76
C VAL A 168 9.42 3.82 6.29
N VAL A 169 8.76 2.67 6.47
CA VAL A 169 9.24 1.37 5.94
C VAL A 169 9.50 1.43 4.44
N CYS A 170 8.50 1.85 3.66
CA CYS A 170 8.61 1.85 2.21
C CYS A 170 9.70 2.79 1.70
N ARG A 171 9.93 3.90 2.40
CA ARG A 171 11.01 4.84 2.07
C ARG A 171 12.38 4.29 2.45
N ALA A 172 12.49 3.64 3.61
CA ALA A 172 13.72 2.97 4.02
C ALA A 172 14.13 1.91 2.99
N LEU A 173 13.15 1.16 2.45
CA LEU A 173 13.31 0.21 1.34
C LEU A 173 13.49 0.86 -0.06
N GLY A 174 13.59 2.19 -0.13
CA GLY A 174 13.83 2.91 -1.38
C GLY A 174 12.63 3.04 -2.33
N PHE A 175 11.40 2.78 -1.86
CA PHE A 175 10.16 2.99 -2.61
C PHE A 175 9.60 4.41 -2.42
N THR A 176 8.54 4.73 -3.17
CA THR A 176 7.84 6.02 -3.06
C THR A 176 6.58 5.93 -2.22
N ASN A 177 6.26 7.06 -1.60
CA ASN A 177 5.01 7.27 -0.89
C ASN A 177 3.91 7.73 -1.85
N PRO A 178 2.63 7.54 -1.49
CA PRO A 178 2.15 6.99 -0.20
C PRO A 178 2.29 5.47 -0.11
N ALA A 179 2.45 5.00 1.13
CA ALA A 179 2.38 3.59 1.48
C ALA A 179 1.05 3.29 2.18
N THR A 180 0.74 2.00 2.31
CA THR A 180 -0.46 1.53 2.99
C THR A 180 -0.09 0.49 4.03
N SER A 181 -0.59 0.69 5.24
CA SER A 181 -0.43 -0.21 6.38
C SER A 181 -1.41 -1.38 6.32
N PHE A 182 -0.94 -2.53 6.77
CA PHE A 182 -1.73 -3.74 6.97
C PHE A 182 -1.48 -4.28 8.39
N ASP A 183 -2.54 -4.80 8.97
CA ASP A 183 -2.68 -5.27 10.35
C ASP A 183 -3.21 -6.73 10.31
N GLY A 184 -3.26 -7.39 11.47
CA GLY A 184 -3.85 -8.72 11.64
C GLY A 184 -3.10 -9.82 10.89
N ALA A 185 -1.77 -9.75 10.81
CA ALA A 185 -0.95 -10.71 10.06
C ALA A 185 -1.42 -10.89 8.60
N PHE A 186 -1.85 -9.80 7.95
CA PHE A 186 -2.44 -9.84 6.61
C PHE A 186 -1.62 -10.61 5.56
N TYR A 187 -0.29 -10.52 5.63
CA TYR A 187 0.64 -11.24 4.73
C TYR A 187 1.14 -12.57 5.32
N GLY A 188 0.37 -13.15 6.24
CA GLY A 188 0.71 -14.32 7.03
C GLY A 188 1.46 -13.97 8.32
N GLU A 189 1.39 -14.88 9.28
CA GLU A 189 2.14 -14.82 10.54
C GLU A 189 3.64 -15.03 10.29
N GLY A 190 4.46 -14.31 11.03
CA GLY A 190 5.90 -14.54 11.11
C GLY A 190 6.25 -15.63 12.10
N THR A 191 7.55 -15.71 12.39
CA THR A 191 8.11 -16.65 13.36
C THR A 191 9.24 -15.97 14.12
N GLY A 192 9.44 -16.31 15.38
CA GLY A 192 10.55 -15.80 16.19
C GLY A 192 10.08 -14.74 17.17
N GLU A 193 10.92 -13.72 17.42
CA GLU A 193 10.58 -12.62 18.32
C GLU A 193 9.86 -11.49 17.57
N ILE A 194 8.87 -10.89 18.22
CA ILE A 194 8.28 -9.62 17.79
C ILE A 194 9.17 -8.49 18.36
N LEU A 195 10.09 -8.00 17.52
CA LEU A 195 11.20 -7.15 17.95
C LEU A 195 10.80 -5.70 18.21
N LEU A 196 9.76 -5.21 17.54
CA LEU A 196 9.27 -3.84 17.68
C LEU A 196 7.75 -3.86 17.91
N SER A 197 7.27 -2.93 18.72
CA SER A 197 5.84 -2.69 18.96
C SER A 197 5.62 -1.20 19.19
N ASN A 198 4.37 -0.74 19.03
CA ASN A 198 3.96 0.63 19.35
C ASN A 198 4.77 1.71 18.64
N ILE A 199 5.13 1.45 17.38
CA ILE A 199 5.78 2.45 16.52
C ILE A 199 4.75 3.56 16.23
N ASP A 200 5.20 4.80 16.30
CA ASP A 200 4.38 5.99 16.05
C ASP A 200 5.23 7.00 15.30
N CYS A 201 5.36 6.77 14.00
CA CYS A 201 6.07 7.63 13.07
C CYS A 201 5.20 8.84 12.66
N ASP A 202 5.83 10.01 12.51
CA ASP A 202 5.21 11.18 11.87
C ASP A 202 5.11 11.03 10.34
N GLY A 203 5.79 10.01 9.78
CA GLY A 203 5.87 9.77 8.35
C GLY A 203 6.91 10.64 7.64
N THR A 204 7.80 11.31 8.37
CA THR A 204 8.90 12.13 7.80
C THR A 204 10.29 11.54 8.03
N GLU A 205 10.37 10.57 8.93
CA GLU A 205 11.53 9.80 9.28
C GLU A 205 12.10 9.07 8.07
N ARG A 206 13.41 8.84 8.10
CA ARG A 206 14.08 8.05 7.06
C ARG A 206 14.09 6.57 7.38
N ARG A 207 13.92 6.20 8.65
CA ARG A 207 14.04 4.83 9.16
C ARG A 207 13.15 4.63 10.38
N LEU A 208 12.79 3.38 10.67
CA LEU A 208 11.86 3.04 11.75
C LEU A 208 12.42 3.36 13.14
N GLU A 209 13.72 3.31 13.33
CA GLU A 209 14.37 3.64 14.62
C GLU A 209 14.32 5.13 14.97
N GLU A 210 14.02 6.01 14.01
CA GLU A 210 13.82 7.44 14.24
C GLU A 210 12.40 7.74 14.75
N CYS A 211 11.48 6.79 14.59
CA CYS A 211 10.11 6.95 15.02
C CYS A 211 9.99 6.88 16.54
N SER A 212 9.00 7.58 17.07
CA SER A 212 8.71 7.53 18.49
C SER A 212 8.05 6.19 18.85
N GLN A 213 8.18 5.77 20.11
CA GLN A 213 7.40 4.66 20.66
C GLN A 213 6.32 5.21 21.58
N LYS A 214 5.07 4.74 21.47
CA LYS A 214 4.01 5.21 22.37
C LYS A 214 4.30 4.76 23.82
N PRO A 215 4.40 5.70 24.78
CA PRO A 215 4.68 5.36 26.16
C PRO A 215 3.47 4.69 26.84
N GLY A 216 3.74 3.67 27.67
CA GLY A 216 2.75 3.06 28.56
C GLY A 216 2.11 1.77 28.05
N PHE A 217 2.54 1.23 26.92
CA PHE A 217 2.09 -0.06 26.41
C PHE A 217 3.08 -1.17 26.79
N VAL A 218 2.53 -2.32 27.19
CA VAL A 218 3.29 -3.55 27.44
C VAL A 218 3.18 -4.36 26.16
N ASN A 219 4.30 -4.81 25.58
CA ASN A 219 4.27 -5.69 24.41
C ASN A 219 3.55 -7.01 24.79
N ASN A 220 2.31 -7.14 24.34
CA ASN A 220 1.48 -8.34 24.52
C ASN A 220 1.07 -8.95 23.18
N CYS A 221 1.78 -8.59 22.11
CA CYS A 221 1.41 -9.01 20.77
C CYS A 221 1.73 -10.49 20.55
N GLU A 222 0.91 -11.13 19.74
CA GLU A 222 1.16 -12.45 19.17
C GLU A 222 1.41 -12.31 17.66
N HIS A 223 1.88 -13.35 16.97
CA HIS A 223 2.17 -13.25 15.53
C HIS A 223 0.94 -12.98 14.65
N SER A 224 -0.27 -13.21 15.18
CA SER A 224 -1.52 -12.77 14.55
C SER A 224 -1.64 -11.25 14.43
N GLU A 225 -0.78 -10.49 15.11
CA GLU A 225 -0.69 -9.03 15.11
C GLU A 225 0.57 -8.55 14.35
N ASP A 226 1.17 -9.38 13.49
CA ASP A 226 2.32 -8.97 12.70
C ASP A 226 1.94 -7.95 11.62
N ALA A 227 2.62 -6.81 11.65
CA ALA A 227 2.38 -5.68 10.77
C ALA A 227 2.89 -5.92 9.33
N GLY A 228 2.17 -5.37 8.37
CA GLY A 228 2.49 -5.42 6.94
C GLY A 228 2.41 -4.07 6.25
N VAL A 229 2.99 -3.99 5.06
CA VAL A 229 2.92 -2.78 4.22
C VAL A 229 2.71 -3.13 2.76
N ARG A 230 2.20 -2.13 2.03
CA ARG A 230 2.30 -2.06 0.57
C ARG A 230 2.83 -0.70 0.16
N CYS A 231 3.91 -0.74 -0.61
CA CYS A 231 4.64 0.40 -1.12
C CYS A 231 4.20 0.76 -2.53
N THR A 232 4.31 2.05 -2.88
CA THR A 232 4.08 2.49 -4.26
C THR A 232 5.40 2.41 -5.04
N PRO A 233 5.45 1.68 -6.18
CA PRO A 233 6.62 1.71 -7.06
C PRO A 233 6.87 3.12 -7.60
N LYS A 234 8.16 3.47 -7.77
CA LYS A 234 8.67 4.82 -8.12
C LYS A 234 8.02 5.50 -9.34
N ASP A 235 7.34 4.75 -10.22
CA ASP A 235 6.77 5.25 -11.49
C ASP A 235 5.24 5.01 -11.63
N THR A 236 4.51 4.76 -10.54
CA THR A 236 3.09 4.38 -10.62
C THR A 236 2.16 5.61 -10.59
N PRO A 237 1.27 5.81 -11.59
CA PRO A 237 0.28 6.89 -11.56
C PRO A 237 -0.73 6.72 -10.42
N THR A 238 -1.01 7.80 -9.69
CA THR A 238 -1.96 7.85 -8.56
C THR A 238 -3.44 7.68 -8.95
N SER A 239 -3.76 7.56 -10.24
CA SER A 239 -5.13 7.57 -10.77
C SER A 239 -5.85 6.21 -10.79
N ASN A 240 -5.23 5.14 -10.29
CA ASN A 240 -5.79 3.78 -10.34
C ASN A 240 -6.40 3.32 -9.00
N ARG A 241 -6.69 4.26 -8.09
CA ARG A 241 -7.29 3.96 -6.78
C ARG A 241 -8.77 3.64 -6.92
N CYS A 242 -9.17 2.56 -6.29
CA CYS A 242 -10.55 2.12 -6.12
C CYS A 242 -11.02 2.35 -4.68
N ASN A 243 -12.33 2.28 -4.44
CA ASN A 243 -12.90 2.34 -3.09
C ASN A 243 -13.02 0.92 -2.51
N ASN A 244 -12.97 0.81 -1.18
CA ASN A 244 -13.16 -0.49 -0.51
C ASN A 244 -14.47 -1.15 -0.95
N TYR A 245 -14.40 -2.45 -1.22
CA TYR A 245 -15.48 -3.29 -1.74
C TYR A 245 -15.92 -2.98 -3.18
N ASP A 246 -15.23 -2.10 -3.92
CA ASP A 246 -15.41 -2.04 -5.37
C ASP A 246 -15.07 -3.41 -5.97
N VAL A 247 -15.84 -3.83 -6.98
CA VAL A 247 -15.67 -5.13 -7.64
C VAL A 247 -15.38 -4.92 -9.12
N ARG A 248 -14.46 -5.71 -9.67
CA ARG A 248 -14.23 -5.80 -11.11
C ARG A 248 -13.99 -7.23 -11.54
N ILE A 249 -14.18 -7.47 -12.83
CA ILE A 249 -13.88 -8.75 -13.48
C ILE A 249 -12.59 -8.60 -14.29
N ALA A 250 -11.61 -9.49 -14.05
CA ALA A 250 -10.29 -9.45 -14.67
C ALA A 250 -9.94 -10.76 -15.39
N GLY A 251 -9.07 -10.68 -16.41
CA GLY A 251 -8.54 -11.87 -17.10
C GLY A 251 -9.55 -12.65 -17.97
N GLY A 252 -10.71 -12.05 -18.21
CA GLY A 252 -11.85 -12.60 -18.93
C GLY A 252 -11.82 -12.52 -20.45
N SER A 253 -12.65 -13.32 -21.12
CA SER A 253 -12.92 -13.16 -22.57
C SER A 253 -13.96 -12.06 -22.88
N ALA A 254 -14.69 -11.60 -21.87
CA ALA A 254 -15.67 -10.52 -21.94
C ALA A 254 -15.60 -9.67 -20.66
N GLU A 255 -16.12 -8.43 -20.69
CA GLU A 255 -16.14 -7.52 -19.53
C GLU A 255 -16.90 -8.09 -18.32
N SER A 256 -17.81 -9.04 -18.53
CA SER A 256 -18.63 -9.67 -17.50
C SER A 256 -18.32 -11.15 -17.26
N ASP A 257 -17.22 -11.70 -17.79
CA ASP A 257 -16.80 -13.09 -17.57
C ASP A 257 -15.31 -13.18 -17.30
N GLY A 258 -14.91 -13.53 -16.07
CA GLY A 258 -13.53 -13.62 -15.66
C GLY A 258 -13.36 -13.83 -14.15
N PHE A 259 -12.15 -13.58 -13.65
CA PHE A 259 -11.83 -13.65 -12.23
C PHE A 259 -12.35 -12.43 -11.48
N VAL A 260 -12.87 -12.66 -10.28
CA VAL A 260 -13.36 -11.59 -9.41
C VAL A 260 -12.18 -10.97 -8.68
N GLU A 261 -12.05 -9.65 -8.81
CA GLU A 261 -11.16 -8.84 -7.99
C GLU A 261 -11.98 -7.86 -7.15
N VAL A 262 -11.63 -7.77 -5.87
CA VAL A 262 -12.24 -6.85 -4.91
C VAL A 262 -11.19 -5.82 -4.51
N CYS A 263 -11.63 -4.58 -4.38
CA CYS A 263 -10.78 -3.51 -3.92
C CYS A 263 -10.74 -3.45 -2.38
N TYR A 264 -9.54 -3.37 -1.82
CA TYR A 264 -9.33 -3.14 -0.40
C TYR A 264 -8.11 -2.23 -0.18
N LYS A 265 -8.28 -1.24 0.70
CA LYS A 265 -7.32 -0.15 0.97
C LYS A 265 -6.75 0.49 -0.31
N GLY A 266 -7.57 0.61 -1.36
CA GLY A 266 -7.20 1.25 -2.63
C GLY A 266 -6.53 0.33 -3.66
N PHE A 267 -6.49 -0.98 -3.40
CA PHE A 267 -5.86 -1.95 -4.29
C PHE A 267 -6.79 -3.10 -4.66
N TRP A 268 -6.67 -3.54 -5.90
CA TRP A 268 -7.37 -4.72 -6.40
C TRP A 268 -6.63 -5.99 -6.02
N GLY A 269 -7.37 -6.99 -5.54
CA GLY A 269 -6.84 -8.32 -5.37
C GLY A 269 -7.88 -9.40 -5.56
N ALA A 270 -7.40 -10.61 -5.83
CA ALA A 270 -8.24 -11.73 -6.20
C ALA A 270 -8.92 -12.36 -4.99
N VAL A 271 -10.07 -12.97 -5.28
CA VAL A 271 -10.86 -13.72 -4.31
C VAL A 271 -10.46 -15.19 -4.32
N CYS A 272 -10.18 -15.73 -3.14
CA CYS A 272 -9.93 -17.15 -2.95
C CYS A 272 -11.17 -17.99 -3.28
N ALA A 273 -11.00 -19.08 -4.04
CA ALA A 273 -12.12 -19.90 -4.47
C ALA A 273 -12.57 -20.97 -3.46
N ASN A 274 -11.87 -21.16 -2.33
CA ASN A 274 -12.14 -22.25 -1.37
C ASN A 274 -13.57 -22.21 -0.81
N SER A 275 -14.09 -21.00 -0.59
CA SER A 275 -15.45 -20.78 -0.06
C SER A 275 -16.38 -20.11 -1.07
N TRP A 276 -16.01 -20.08 -2.35
CA TRP A 276 -16.78 -19.36 -3.36
C TRP A 276 -18.10 -20.05 -3.70
N THR A 277 -19.21 -19.40 -3.41
CA THR A 277 -20.55 -19.94 -3.63
C THR A 277 -21.30 -19.24 -4.76
N LYS A 278 -22.47 -19.78 -5.10
CA LYS A 278 -23.37 -19.15 -6.08
C LYS A 278 -23.97 -17.86 -5.52
N GLU A 279 -24.23 -17.82 -4.22
CA GLU A 279 -24.79 -16.68 -3.50
C GLU A 279 -23.81 -15.50 -3.53
N ASP A 280 -22.51 -15.75 -3.31
CA ASP A 280 -21.46 -14.73 -3.44
C ASP A 280 -21.35 -14.22 -4.89
N ALA A 281 -21.37 -15.15 -5.86
CA ALA A 281 -21.34 -14.82 -7.27
C ALA A 281 -22.55 -13.98 -7.70
N PHE A 282 -23.73 -14.23 -7.11
CA PHE A 282 -24.94 -13.46 -7.37
C PHE A 282 -24.81 -12.02 -6.89
N VAL A 283 -24.33 -11.80 -5.65
CA VAL A 283 -24.10 -10.45 -5.12
C VAL A 283 -23.05 -9.70 -5.96
N VAL A 284 -21.98 -10.38 -6.40
CA VAL A 284 -20.98 -9.79 -7.31
C VAL A 284 -21.61 -9.36 -8.63
N CYS A 285 -22.38 -10.24 -9.29
CA CYS A 285 -23.05 -9.88 -10.54
C CYS A 285 -24.04 -8.72 -10.32
N GLN A 286 -24.79 -8.74 -9.21
CA GLN A 286 -25.74 -7.69 -8.86
C GLN A 286 -25.07 -6.33 -8.67
N GLN A 287 -23.95 -6.29 -7.94
CA GLN A 287 -23.17 -5.07 -7.73
C GLN A 287 -22.61 -4.50 -9.05
N LEU A 288 -22.28 -5.37 -10.01
CA LEU A 288 -21.85 -5.00 -11.35
C LEU A 288 -23.01 -4.62 -12.30
N GLY A 289 -24.26 -4.64 -11.83
CA GLY A 289 -25.44 -4.28 -12.62
C GLY A 289 -26.02 -5.43 -13.46
N HIS A 290 -25.64 -6.67 -13.18
CA HIS A 290 -26.17 -7.88 -13.82
C HIS A 290 -27.14 -8.63 -12.89
N ASN A 291 -28.11 -9.34 -13.45
CA ASN A 291 -29.14 -10.05 -12.68
C ASN A 291 -29.13 -11.57 -12.85
N VAL A 292 -28.20 -12.09 -13.67
CA VAL A 292 -28.05 -13.53 -13.93
C VAL A 292 -26.58 -13.91 -13.76
N VAL A 293 -26.36 -14.97 -12.98
CA VAL A 293 -25.09 -15.70 -12.94
C VAL A 293 -25.19 -16.84 -13.95
N GLU A 294 -24.54 -16.71 -15.11
CA GLU A 294 -24.52 -17.77 -16.12
C GLU A 294 -23.68 -18.95 -15.62
N THR A 295 -22.50 -18.64 -15.08
CA THR A 295 -21.63 -19.63 -14.42
C THR A 295 -20.83 -18.98 -13.30
N PHE A 296 -20.46 -19.77 -12.31
CA PHE A 296 -19.42 -19.44 -11.33
C PHE A 296 -18.44 -20.61 -11.32
N TYR A 297 -17.15 -20.30 -11.18
CA TYR A 297 -16.11 -21.32 -11.31
C TYR A 297 -14.89 -20.99 -10.47
N SER A 298 -14.09 -22.02 -10.21
CA SER A 298 -12.80 -21.92 -9.56
C SER A 298 -11.73 -22.40 -10.54
N ARG A 299 -10.75 -21.55 -10.87
CA ARG A 299 -9.68 -21.90 -11.81
C ARG A 299 -8.34 -21.37 -11.34
N VAL A 300 -7.27 -22.07 -11.73
CA VAL A 300 -5.91 -21.57 -11.59
C VAL A 300 -5.78 -20.36 -12.51
N SER A 301 -5.45 -19.19 -11.96
CA SER A 301 -5.11 -18.04 -12.77
C SER A 301 -3.82 -18.35 -13.54
N THR A 302 -3.86 -18.26 -14.86
CA THR A 302 -2.66 -18.40 -15.71
C THR A 302 -1.70 -17.21 -15.55
N ASN A 303 -2.16 -16.13 -14.89
CA ASN A 303 -1.32 -15.06 -14.38
C ASN A 303 -1.10 -15.31 -12.89
N ILE A 304 0.05 -15.89 -12.53
CA ILE A 304 0.59 -15.92 -11.17
C ILE A 304 1.05 -14.49 -10.81
N MET A 305 0.10 -13.55 -10.77
CA MET A 305 0.27 -12.14 -10.40
C MET A 305 -1.02 -11.56 -9.77
N THR A 306 -1.99 -12.38 -9.37
CA THR A 306 -3.12 -11.88 -8.59
C THR A 306 -2.74 -11.88 -7.13
N ASN A 307 -2.55 -10.69 -6.57
CA ASN A 307 -2.42 -10.50 -5.14
C ASN A 307 -3.73 -10.99 -4.49
N GLN A 308 -3.75 -12.21 -3.96
CA GLN A 308 -4.93 -12.73 -3.27
C GLN A 308 -5.03 -12.00 -1.94
N ILE A 309 -6.06 -11.17 -1.82
CA ILE A 309 -6.29 -10.34 -0.63
C ILE A 309 -7.64 -10.62 0.03
N VAL A 310 -8.47 -11.46 -0.57
CA VAL A 310 -9.76 -11.87 -0.02
C VAL A 310 -9.72 -13.36 0.24
N GLU A 311 -9.68 -13.72 1.52
CA GLU A 311 -9.66 -15.10 2.00
C GLU A 311 -11.06 -15.72 1.94
N HIS A 312 -12.05 -14.98 2.41
CA HIS A 312 -13.41 -15.49 2.56
C HIS A 312 -14.45 -14.44 2.18
N ILE A 313 -15.48 -14.88 1.48
CA ILE A 313 -16.71 -14.13 1.24
C ILE A 313 -17.87 -15.06 1.62
N SER A 314 -18.80 -14.55 2.41
CA SER A 314 -20.05 -15.24 2.75
C SER A 314 -21.22 -14.27 2.65
N CYS A 315 -21.96 -14.38 1.56
CA CYS A 315 -23.19 -13.67 1.29
C CYS A 315 -24.42 -14.58 1.46
N GLY A 316 -25.55 -14.00 1.89
CA GLY A 316 -26.86 -14.66 1.90
C GLY A 316 -27.57 -14.66 0.55
N GLY A 317 -27.08 -13.88 -0.43
CA GLY A 317 -27.62 -13.73 -1.79
C GLY A 317 -28.73 -12.68 -1.92
N GLY A 318 -29.06 -11.96 -0.85
CA GLY A 318 -30.04 -10.86 -0.84
C GLY A 318 -29.40 -9.47 -0.77
N GLU A 319 -28.08 -9.42 -0.59
CA GLU A 319 -27.27 -8.23 -0.49
C GLU A 319 -27.17 -7.50 -1.84
N VAL A 320 -27.07 -6.18 -1.79
CA VAL A 320 -26.94 -5.35 -3.00
C VAL A 320 -25.48 -5.11 -3.41
N ALA A 321 -24.53 -5.39 -2.51
CA ALA A 321 -23.09 -5.23 -2.71
C ALA A 321 -22.32 -6.08 -1.69
N LEU A 322 -21.06 -6.40 -1.99
CA LEU A 322 -20.17 -7.16 -1.09
C LEU A 322 -19.90 -6.44 0.24
N SER A 323 -20.04 -5.11 0.29
CA SER A 323 -19.95 -4.34 1.53
C SER A 323 -21.02 -4.70 2.57
N HIS A 324 -22.06 -5.44 2.18
CA HIS A 324 -23.11 -5.95 3.08
C HIS A 324 -22.96 -7.44 3.38
N CYS A 325 -21.94 -8.12 2.85
CA CYS A 325 -21.61 -9.51 3.17
C CYS A 325 -20.53 -9.59 4.25
N GLU A 326 -20.32 -10.79 4.79
CA GLU A 326 -19.14 -11.07 5.60
C GLU A 326 -17.94 -11.32 4.67
N VAL A 327 -16.93 -10.45 4.73
CA VAL A 327 -15.73 -10.52 3.88
C VAL A 327 -14.49 -10.44 4.77
N THR A 328 -13.63 -11.44 4.65
CA THR A 328 -12.34 -11.50 5.35
C THR A 328 -11.22 -11.19 4.37
N PHE A 329 -10.43 -10.17 4.69
CA PHE A 329 -9.26 -9.77 3.92
C PHE A 329 -7.98 -10.30 4.56
N GLY A 330 -7.09 -10.84 3.75
CA GLY A 330 -5.86 -11.48 4.21
C GLY A 330 -5.29 -12.43 3.17
N PHE A 331 -4.09 -12.92 3.45
CA PHE A 331 -3.42 -13.93 2.65
C PHE A 331 -3.67 -15.32 3.25
N GLN A 332 -4.41 -16.16 2.53
CA GLN A 332 -4.68 -17.53 2.97
C GLN A 332 -3.61 -18.49 2.45
N ASP A 333 -2.84 -19.08 3.36
CA ASP A 333 -1.92 -20.17 3.03
C ASP A 333 -2.69 -21.37 2.46
N GLY A 334 -2.44 -21.69 1.18
CA GLY A 334 -2.97 -22.87 0.52
C GLY A 334 -4.14 -22.65 -0.44
N CYS A 335 -4.59 -21.41 -0.65
CA CYS A 335 -5.59 -21.15 -1.69
C CYS A 335 -4.96 -21.05 -3.09
N THR A 336 -5.10 -22.11 -3.90
CA THR A 336 -4.46 -22.21 -5.23
C THR A 336 -5.36 -21.80 -6.39
N LEU A 337 -6.62 -21.45 -6.13
CA LEU A 337 -7.64 -21.19 -7.14
C LEU A 337 -8.27 -19.81 -6.92
N ASN A 338 -8.46 -19.06 -8.01
CA ASN A 338 -9.17 -17.80 -7.98
C ASN A 338 -10.66 -18.03 -8.31
N ALA A 339 -11.52 -17.32 -7.58
CA ALA A 339 -12.93 -17.28 -7.85
C ALA A 339 -13.20 -16.52 -9.15
N GLY A 340 -14.04 -17.09 -10.00
CA GLY A 340 -14.48 -16.50 -11.25
C GLY A 340 -15.99 -16.58 -11.42
N VAL A 341 -16.50 -15.68 -12.24
CA VAL A 341 -17.92 -15.54 -12.52
C VAL A 341 -18.14 -15.11 -13.97
N SER A 342 -19.25 -15.56 -14.53
CA SER A 342 -19.81 -15.07 -15.79
C SER A 342 -21.19 -14.52 -15.52
N CYS A 343 -21.33 -13.22 -15.66
CA CYS A 343 -22.56 -12.47 -15.44
C CYS A 343 -23.22 -12.13 -16.78
N SER A 344 -24.55 -12.17 -16.81
CA SER A 344 -25.34 -11.64 -17.90
C SER A 344 -26.49 -10.80 -17.38
N THR A 345 -26.98 -9.90 -18.22
CA THR A 345 -28.23 -9.19 -17.97
C THR A 345 -29.26 -9.76 -18.93
N ARG A 346 -30.25 -10.48 -18.41
CA ARG A 346 -31.43 -10.85 -19.20
C ARG A 346 -32.53 -9.87 -18.84
N ASP A 347 -33.23 -9.39 -19.87
CA ASP A 347 -34.46 -8.59 -19.70
C ASP A 347 -35.60 -9.37 -19.02
N GLU A 348 -35.37 -10.65 -18.71
CA GLU A 348 -36.14 -11.41 -17.74
C GLU A 348 -35.71 -10.98 -16.34
N CYS A 349 -36.59 -10.25 -15.69
CA CYS A 349 -36.44 -9.87 -14.30
C CYS A 349 -36.29 -11.13 -13.39
N VAL A 350 -35.66 -10.98 -12.23
CA VAL A 350 -35.61 -12.06 -11.22
C VAL A 350 -36.97 -12.16 -10.55
N ASP A 351 -37.58 -13.34 -10.49
CA ASP A 351 -38.91 -13.54 -9.91
C ASP A 351 -39.00 -12.92 -8.50
N GLY A 352 -39.88 -11.95 -8.29
CA GLY A 352 -39.98 -11.18 -7.05
C GLY A 352 -39.15 -9.89 -6.94
N SER A 353 -38.29 -9.58 -7.91
CA SER A 353 -37.61 -8.28 -7.98
C SER A 353 -38.60 -7.14 -8.24
N ILE A 354 -38.29 -5.95 -7.72
CA ILE A 354 -39.10 -4.74 -7.87
C ILE A 354 -38.43 -3.79 -8.84
N ARG A 355 -39.23 -3.15 -9.70
CA ARG A 355 -38.80 -1.99 -10.50
C ARG A 355 -39.75 -0.82 -10.26
N LEU A 356 -39.19 0.38 -10.26
CA LEU A 356 -39.96 1.63 -10.19
C LEU A 356 -40.00 2.29 -11.57
N GLN A 357 -41.18 2.28 -12.18
CA GLN A 357 -41.43 2.88 -13.49
C GLN A 357 -41.92 4.32 -13.33
N GLU A 358 -41.29 5.26 -14.04
CA GLU A 358 -41.64 6.69 -14.05
C GLU A 358 -41.65 7.35 -12.65
N GLY A 359 -40.57 8.08 -12.38
CA GLY A 359 -40.21 8.69 -11.11
C GLY A 359 -38.71 9.01 -11.14
N ASP A 360 -38.00 8.88 -10.02
CA ASP A 360 -36.53 8.89 -10.05
C ASP A 360 -35.93 7.49 -10.35
N GLY A 361 -36.77 6.45 -10.36
CA GLY A 361 -36.38 5.07 -10.68
C GLY A 361 -35.58 4.36 -9.58
N VAL A 362 -35.33 5.03 -8.45
CA VAL A 362 -34.49 4.54 -7.35
C VAL A 362 -35.26 4.53 -6.03
N SER A 363 -35.85 5.67 -5.65
CA SER A 363 -36.61 5.83 -4.40
C SER A 363 -38.11 6.06 -4.63
N ARG A 364 -38.50 6.46 -5.85
CA ARG A 364 -39.85 6.87 -6.20
C ARG A 364 -40.25 6.39 -7.58
N GLY A 365 -41.47 5.87 -7.69
CA GLY A 365 -42.11 5.58 -8.98
C GLY A 365 -43.33 4.67 -8.87
N ARG A 366 -43.85 4.24 -10.02
CA ARG A 366 -44.89 3.22 -10.12
C ARG A 366 -44.30 1.83 -9.93
N VAL A 367 -44.94 1.01 -9.11
CA VAL A 367 -44.40 -0.28 -8.71
C VAL A 367 -44.69 -1.34 -9.79
N GLN A 368 -43.63 -2.04 -10.18
CA GLN A 368 -43.67 -3.25 -10.99
C GLN A 368 -42.97 -4.37 -10.23
N VAL A 369 -43.48 -5.59 -10.38
CA VAL A 369 -42.88 -6.79 -9.78
C VAL A 369 -42.58 -7.78 -10.89
N CYS A 370 -41.51 -8.53 -10.74
CA CYS A 370 -41.27 -9.65 -11.61
C CYS A 370 -42.11 -10.85 -11.21
N GLN A 371 -42.82 -11.45 -12.17
CA GLN A 371 -43.47 -12.73 -12.01
C GLN A 371 -43.18 -13.66 -13.19
N THR A 372 -42.67 -14.86 -12.93
CA THR A 372 -42.36 -15.88 -13.95
C THR A 372 -41.50 -15.34 -15.10
N GLY A 373 -40.47 -14.55 -14.75
CA GLY A 373 -39.56 -13.91 -15.72
C GLY A 373 -40.13 -12.71 -16.47
N ASN A 374 -41.35 -12.27 -16.16
CA ASN A 374 -42.01 -11.14 -16.82
C ASN A 374 -42.27 -9.99 -15.83
N ILE A 375 -42.02 -8.76 -16.25
CA ILE A 375 -42.34 -7.57 -15.46
C ILE A 375 -43.83 -7.31 -15.57
N VAL A 376 -44.52 -7.34 -14.43
CA VAL A 376 -45.96 -7.10 -14.33
C VAL A 376 -46.25 -5.92 -13.43
N ASN A 377 -47.35 -5.21 -13.70
CA ASN A 377 -47.71 -4.01 -12.95
C ASN A 377 -48.40 -4.40 -11.63
N VAL A 378 -48.14 -3.64 -10.56
CA VAL A 378 -48.82 -3.85 -9.28
C VAL A 378 -50.09 -3.01 -9.22
N CYS A 379 -51.19 -3.67 -8.85
CA CYS A 379 -52.49 -3.06 -8.73
C CYS A 379 -52.57 -2.13 -7.52
N GLY A 380 -53.02 -0.90 -7.76
CA GLY A 380 -53.12 0.16 -6.75
C GLY A 380 -54.38 0.11 -5.87
N THR A 381 -55.39 -0.69 -6.20
CA THR A 381 -56.62 -0.80 -5.38
C THR A 381 -56.41 -1.61 -4.11
N SER A 382 -55.46 -2.55 -4.12
CA SER A 382 -55.07 -3.36 -2.96
C SER A 382 -53.73 -2.93 -2.36
N TRP A 383 -53.21 -1.77 -2.79
CA TRP A 383 -51.91 -1.27 -2.36
C TRP A 383 -52.05 -0.45 -1.08
N GLY A 384 -51.56 -0.99 0.04
CA GLY A 384 -51.58 -0.33 1.34
C GLY A 384 -50.17 -0.11 1.90
N TYR A 385 -50.13 0.38 3.15
CA TYR A 385 -48.88 0.63 3.86
C TYR A 385 -48.03 -0.64 4.00
N ASN A 386 -48.65 -1.80 4.27
CA ASN A 386 -47.94 -3.07 4.48
C ASN A 386 -47.18 -3.53 3.23
N GLU A 387 -47.78 -3.36 2.05
CA GLU A 387 -47.13 -3.65 0.77
C GLU A 387 -46.01 -2.63 0.49
N ALA A 388 -46.29 -1.35 0.73
CA ALA A 388 -45.33 -0.28 0.50
C ALA A 388 -44.06 -0.40 1.37
N ILE A 389 -44.20 -0.77 2.64
CA ILE A 389 -43.05 -0.89 3.56
C ILE A 389 -42.19 -2.13 3.25
N VAL A 390 -42.78 -3.20 2.71
CA VAL A 390 -42.03 -4.35 2.21
C VAL A 390 -41.27 -3.96 0.95
N ALA A 391 -41.90 -3.21 0.04
CA ALA A 391 -41.25 -2.72 -1.16
C ALA A 391 -40.07 -1.78 -0.85
N CYS A 392 -40.25 -0.80 0.04
CA CYS A 392 -39.17 0.10 0.41
C CYS A 392 -38.00 -0.62 1.10
N ARG A 393 -38.28 -1.60 1.98
CA ARG A 393 -37.22 -2.40 2.61
C ARG A 393 -36.45 -3.24 1.61
N GLN A 394 -37.14 -3.87 0.66
CA GLN A 394 -36.49 -4.63 -0.41
C GLN A 394 -35.61 -3.74 -1.30
N LEU A 395 -35.95 -2.45 -1.44
CA LEU A 395 -35.16 -1.44 -2.15
C LEU A 395 -34.05 -0.82 -1.27
N GLY A 396 -33.87 -1.26 -0.02
CA GLY A 396 -32.82 -0.78 0.88
C GLY A 396 -33.20 0.43 1.75
N TYR A 397 -34.45 0.88 1.74
CA TYR A 397 -34.92 2.04 2.52
C TYR A 397 -35.59 1.62 3.83
N SER A 398 -35.46 2.45 4.87
CA SER A 398 -35.99 2.14 6.21
C SER A 398 -37.46 2.52 6.41
N SER A 399 -38.01 3.42 5.58
CA SER A 399 -39.39 3.91 5.75
C SER A 399 -40.09 4.29 4.44
N VAL A 400 -41.43 4.39 4.50
CA VAL A 400 -42.30 4.84 3.41
C VAL A 400 -42.66 6.31 3.64
N SER A 401 -42.32 7.18 2.70
CA SER A 401 -42.73 8.59 2.70
C SER A 401 -44.15 8.77 2.15
N SER A 402 -44.47 8.11 1.04
CA SER A 402 -45.82 8.08 0.48
C SER A 402 -46.10 6.80 -0.30
N TYR A 403 -47.37 6.40 -0.33
CA TYR A 403 -47.89 5.31 -1.14
C TYR A 403 -49.25 5.75 -1.69
N ASP A 404 -49.42 5.66 -3.00
CA ASP A 404 -50.63 6.12 -3.69
C ASP A 404 -50.92 5.19 -4.89
N SER A 405 -51.89 5.57 -5.72
CA SER A 405 -52.19 4.88 -6.96
C SER A 405 -52.53 5.87 -8.07
N VAL A 406 -52.16 5.53 -9.31
CA VAL A 406 -52.41 6.36 -10.49
C VAL A 406 -53.31 5.60 -11.44
N ARG A 407 -54.39 6.24 -11.92
CA ARG A 407 -55.25 5.64 -12.96
C ARG A 407 -54.48 5.53 -14.27
N ILE A 408 -54.54 4.35 -14.88
CA ILE A 408 -53.94 4.09 -16.18
C ILE A 408 -55.02 3.80 -17.22
N ALA A 409 -54.84 4.34 -18.43
CA ALA A 409 -55.83 4.25 -19.51
C ALA A 409 -55.83 2.90 -20.24
N VAL A 410 -54.81 2.06 -20.01
CA VAL A 410 -54.60 0.78 -20.70
C VAL A 410 -54.75 -0.36 -19.71
N ILE A 411 -55.62 -1.33 -20.02
CA ILE A 411 -55.70 -2.59 -19.28
C ILE A 411 -54.37 -3.32 -19.49
N SER A 412 -53.56 -3.37 -18.43
CA SER A 412 -52.26 -4.04 -18.43
C SER A 412 -52.33 -5.25 -17.50
N ASP A 413 -51.41 -6.20 -17.68
CA ASP A 413 -51.36 -7.38 -16.83
C ASP A 413 -50.98 -6.97 -15.40
N MET A 414 -51.99 -6.96 -14.52
CA MET A 414 -51.95 -6.39 -13.18
C MET A 414 -51.94 -7.49 -12.11
N ARG A 415 -51.25 -7.22 -11.01
CA ARG A 415 -51.19 -8.11 -9.85
C ARG A 415 -51.62 -7.41 -8.58
N SER A 416 -52.61 -7.96 -7.89
CA SER A 416 -52.88 -7.59 -6.50
C SER A 416 -51.85 -8.26 -5.62
N VAL A 417 -51.17 -7.45 -4.81
CA VAL A 417 -50.21 -7.92 -3.81
C VAL A 417 -50.83 -7.68 -2.43
N SER A 418 -50.71 -8.66 -1.54
CA SER A 418 -51.18 -8.56 -0.16
C SER A 418 -50.13 -9.11 0.81
N CYS A 419 -49.62 -8.21 1.66
CA CYS A 419 -48.54 -8.43 2.61
C CYS A 419 -49.05 -8.23 4.05
N ARG A 420 -48.37 -8.87 5.01
CA ARG A 420 -48.51 -8.63 6.45
C ARG A 420 -47.68 -7.43 6.92
N GLY A 421 -46.69 -7.02 6.12
CA GLY A 421 -45.75 -5.95 6.44
C GLY A 421 -44.51 -6.43 7.18
N SER A 422 -44.25 -7.74 7.23
CA SER A 422 -43.05 -8.33 7.86
C SER A 422 -42.21 -9.14 6.89
N GLU A 423 -42.70 -9.31 5.67
CA GLU A 423 -42.05 -10.04 4.58
C GLU A 423 -40.74 -9.37 4.16
N PHE A 424 -39.78 -10.18 3.71
CA PHE A 424 -38.48 -9.71 3.23
C PHE A 424 -38.55 -9.11 1.82
N SER A 425 -39.54 -9.50 1.01
CA SER A 425 -39.75 -9.02 -0.36
C SER A 425 -41.20 -9.15 -0.78
N LEU A 426 -41.61 -8.45 -1.85
CA LEU A 426 -42.98 -8.58 -2.38
C LEU A 426 -43.29 -9.98 -2.94
N SER A 427 -42.28 -10.77 -3.35
CA SER A 427 -42.50 -12.18 -3.73
C SER A 427 -42.94 -13.08 -2.58
N HIS A 428 -42.64 -12.70 -1.33
CA HIS A 428 -43.09 -13.43 -0.15
C HIS A 428 -44.52 -13.05 0.27
N CYS A 429 -45.16 -12.10 -0.43
CA CYS A 429 -46.54 -11.73 -0.24
C CYS A 429 -47.49 -12.58 -1.10
N SER A 430 -48.79 -12.55 -0.80
CA SER A 430 -49.79 -13.20 -1.65
C SER A 430 -50.00 -12.37 -2.93
N ILE A 431 -49.51 -12.87 -4.06
CA ILE A 431 -49.68 -12.25 -5.38
C ILE A 431 -50.78 -12.98 -6.17
N ARG A 432 -51.75 -12.24 -6.70
CA ARG A 432 -52.84 -12.78 -7.55
C ARG A 432 -53.04 -11.94 -8.80
N SER A 433 -53.44 -12.58 -9.90
CA SER A 433 -53.85 -11.87 -11.12
C SER A 433 -55.10 -11.03 -10.87
N ASP A 434 -55.05 -9.74 -11.20
CA ASP A 434 -56.19 -8.83 -11.11
C ASP A 434 -56.36 -8.06 -12.43
N PRO A 435 -56.98 -8.69 -13.44
CA PRO A 435 -57.12 -8.12 -14.78
C PRO A 435 -58.11 -6.94 -14.82
N TYR A 436 -58.85 -6.66 -13.75
CA TYR A 436 -59.86 -5.59 -13.70
C TYR A 436 -59.35 -4.33 -13.01
N CYS A 437 -58.11 -4.35 -12.50
CA CYS A 437 -57.51 -3.21 -11.86
C CYS A 437 -57.21 -2.09 -12.85
N THR A 438 -57.67 -0.88 -12.53
CA THR A 438 -57.51 0.33 -13.37
C THR A 438 -56.55 1.35 -12.80
N GLN A 439 -55.90 1.03 -11.67
CA GLN A 439 -54.98 1.90 -10.95
C GLN A 439 -53.66 1.16 -10.73
N GLN A 440 -52.52 1.79 -11.01
CA GLN A 440 -51.20 1.24 -10.72
C GLN A 440 -50.67 1.81 -9.40
N ALA A 441 -50.11 0.95 -8.56
CA ALA A 441 -49.50 1.33 -7.29
C ALA A 441 -48.27 2.23 -7.48
N THR A 442 -48.07 3.18 -6.57
CA THR A 442 -46.87 4.03 -6.50
C THR A 442 -46.29 4.05 -5.09
N VAL A 443 -44.99 4.30 -5.00
CA VAL A 443 -44.27 4.40 -3.73
C VAL A 443 -43.21 5.50 -3.78
N THR A 444 -42.97 6.14 -2.64
CA THR A 444 -41.81 6.98 -2.36
C THR A 444 -41.17 6.52 -1.05
N CYS A 445 -39.90 6.13 -1.09
CA CYS A 445 -39.14 5.59 0.03
C CYS A 445 -38.12 6.61 0.55
N VAL A 446 -37.82 6.57 1.85
CA VAL A 446 -36.80 7.43 2.46
C VAL A 446 -36.01 6.68 3.54
N HIS A 447 -34.74 7.05 3.71
CA HIS A 447 -33.98 6.68 4.89
C HIS A 447 -34.40 7.59 6.04
N GLU A 448 -34.62 7.03 7.23
CA GLU A 448 -34.75 7.83 8.44
C GLU A 448 -33.44 8.59 8.67
N SER A 449 -33.46 9.88 8.40
CA SER A 449 -32.44 10.79 8.92
C SER A 449 -32.59 10.81 10.43
N GLY A 450 -31.54 10.41 11.15
CA GLY A 450 -31.45 10.54 12.59
C GLY A 450 -31.91 11.93 13.01
N GLY A 451 -33.02 11.99 13.75
CA GLY A 451 -33.70 13.22 14.12
C GLY A 451 -32.85 14.09 15.05
N GLY A 452 -32.11 15.02 14.45
CA GLY A 452 -31.71 16.26 15.12
C GLY A 452 -32.91 17.19 15.19
N SER A 453 -33.46 17.38 16.38
CA SER A 453 -34.52 18.34 16.67
C SER A 453 -34.01 19.78 16.45
N GLY A 454 -34.22 20.30 15.25
CA GLY A 454 -34.05 21.72 14.90
C GLY A 454 -35.41 22.34 14.65
N SER A 455 -35.90 23.12 15.62
CA SER A 455 -37.13 23.88 15.52
C SER A 455 -37.00 25.06 14.57
N ASP A 456 -37.49 24.94 13.33
CA ASP A 456 -37.64 26.09 12.43
C ASP A 456 -38.97 26.80 12.69
N ARG A 457 -38.88 27.91 13.43
CA ARG A 457 -39.84 29.01 13.38
C ARG A 457 -39.49 29.88 12.19
N GLY A 458 -40.50 30.18 11.37
CA GLY A 458 -40.38 30.88 10.10
C GLY A 458 -39.76 32.28 10.17
N GLY A 459 -39.27 32.69 9.01
CA GLY A 459 -38.78 34.04 8.74
C GLY A 459 -38.80 34.30 7.24
N SER A 460 -39.91 34.89 6.78
CA SER A 460 -40.06 35.48 5.45
C SER A 460 -39.06 36.62 5.25
N SER A 461 -38.37 36.67 4.10
CA SER A 461 -38.16 37.93 3.36
C SER A 461 -37.52 37.74 1.99
N ASN A 462 -38.25 38.26 1.01
CA ASN A 462 -37.87 38.74 -0.31
C ASN A 462 -36.44 39.28 -0.48
N ASN A 463 -35.81 38.96 -1.60
CA ASN A 463 -35.58 39.86 -2.74
C ASN A 463 -34.66 39.13 -3.75
N GLY A 464 -35.06 39.01 -5.02
CA GLY A 464 -34.62 39.93 -6.08
C GLY A 464 -33.24 39.46 -6.58
N GLY A 465 -33.09 38.79 -7.71
CA GLY A 465 -33.57 39.20 -9.02
C GLY A 465 -32.38 39.75 -9.82
N ILE A 466 -32.21 39.18 -11.01
CA ILE A 466 -31.65 39.81 -12.23
C ILE A 466 -30.18 39.48 -12.61
N SER A 467 -30.15 38.72 -13.72
CA SER A 467 -29.24 38.74 -14.88
C SER A 467 -27.75 38.45 -14.71
N GLY A 468 -27.36 37.31 -15.29
CA GLY A 468 -26.12 37.25 -16.04
C GLY A 468 -26.22 38.08 -17.31
N ASN A 469 -25.09 38.63 -17.75
CA ASN A 469 -24.75 38.62 -19.15
C ASN A 469 -23.23 38.70 -19.36
N SER A 470 -22.81 37.94 -20.35
CA SER A 470 -21.52 37.92 -21.04
C SER A 470 -21.10 39.26 -21.64
N ASN A 471 -19.79 39.48 -21.80
CA ASN A 471 -19.12 40.05 -22.99
C ASN A 471 -17.61 40.24 -22.68
N THR A 472 -16.67 39.59 -23.37
CA THR A 472 -16.03 39.92 -24.68
C THR A 472 -15.13 41.17 -24.70
N GLY A 473 -13.93 41.04 -25.28
CA GLY A 473 -13.08 42.13 -25.81
C GLY A 473 -11.61 42.00 -25.37
N GLU A 474 -10.73 41.42 -26.19
CA GLU A 474 -9.84 42.10 -27.17
C GLU A 474 -8.68 42.89 -26.52
N SER A 475 -7.44 42.38 -26.54
CA SER A 475 -6.38 42.59 -27.54
C SER A 475 -5.91 44.04 -27.70
N THR A 476 -4.67 44.35 -27.33
CA THR A 476 -3.50 44.78 -28.15
C THR A 476 -2.65 45.69 -27.23
N SER A 477 -1.34 45.96 -27.34
CA SER A 477 -0.21 45.73 -28.26
C SER A 477 1.06 46.11 -27.48
N GLY A 478 2.26 45.73 -27.94
CA GLY A 478 3.51 46.27 -27.40
C GLY A 478 4.79 45.48 -27.71
N THR A 479 5.21 45.49 -28.98
CA THR A 479 6.59 45.25 -29.48
C THR A 479 7.56 46.34 -28.94
N GLU A 480 8.89 46.23 -28.79
CA GLU A 480 9.94 45.51 -29.55
C GLU A 480 11.36 45.70 -28.91
N PHE A 481 12.33 44.82 -29.26
CA PHE A 481 13.82 44.97 -29.39
C PHE A 481 14.73 45.14 -28.12
N VAL A 482 15.95 44.59 -27.95
CA VAL A 482 17.03 43.97 -28.78
C VAL A 482 17.91 43.05 -27.88
N GLY A 483 18.55 42.00 -28.44
CA GLY A 483 19.96 41.66 -28.08
C GLY A 483 20.29 40.22 -27.69
N ALA A 484 20.90 39.47 -28.62
CA ALA A 484 21.48 38.14 -28.42
C ALA A 484 22.95 38.21 -27.96
N VAL A 485 23.39 37.28 -27.10
CA VAL A 485 24.78 36.76 -27.05
C VAL A 485 24.76 35.27 -26.67
N VAL A 486 25.54 34.50 -27.42
CA VAL A 486 25.80 33.05 -27.39
C VAL A 486 26.85 32.69 -26.32
N GLY A 487 26.71 31.54 -25.68
CA GLY A 487 27.80 30.94 -24.88
C GLY A 487 27.42 29.60 -24.24
N GLY A 488 27.84 28.49 -24.87
CA GLY A 488 27.56 27.13 -24.43
C GLY A 488 28.41 26.66 -23.25
N PHE A 489 27.86 25.71 -22.48
CA PHE A 489 28.55 24.96 -21.44
C PHE A 489 28.79 23.51 -21.88
N LEU A 490 30.04 23.10 -21.68
CA LEU A 490 30.66 21.83 -22.07
C LEU A 490 30.27 20.69 -21.12
N GLY A 491 29.98 19.53 -21.70
CA GLY A 491 30.04 18.24 -21.02
C GLY A 491 31.49 17.75 -20.90
N PHE A 492 31.82 17.18 -19.74
CA PHE A 492 33.07 16.46 -19.49
C PHE A 492 32.76 14.96 -19.42
N PHE A 493 33.14 14.22 -20.47
CA PHE A 493 33.31 12.77 -20.44
C PHE A 493 34.67 12.43 -21.04
N SER A 494 35.39 11.54 -20.34
CA SER A 494 36.44 10.63 -20.85
C SER A 494 37.76 11.23 -21.37
N LEU A 495 38.82 11.18 -20.53
CA LEU A 495 40.22 11.10 -20.98
C LEU A 495 41.11 10.41 -19.91
N VAL A 496 40.76 9.19 -19.51
CA VAL A 496 41.69 8.27 -18.83
C VAL A 496 42.23 7.32 -19.89
N GLY A 497 43.31 7.71 -20.56
CA GLY A 497 43.87 6.85 -21.62
C GLY A 497 45.14 7.32 -22.31
N CYS A 498 45.82 8.39 -21.84
CA CYS A 498 46.97 8.93 -22.56
C CYS A 498 48.17 9.38 -21.69
N CYS A 499 48.36 8.82 -20.49
CA CYS A 499 49.52 9.14 -19.64
C CYS A 499 50.64 8.09 -19.62
N ILE A 500 50.47 6.92 -20.27
CA ILE A 500 51.50 5.86 -20.20
C ILE A 500 52.60 6.01 -21.26
N CYS A 501 52.39 6.79 -22.34
CA CYS A 501 53.39 6.88 -23.43
C CYS A 501 54.45 7.99 -23.31
N LEU A 502 54.29 9.00 -22.43
CA LEU A 502 55.31 10.06 -22.30
C LEU A 502 56.42 9.78 -21.27
N CYS A 503 56.26 8.78 -20.39
CA CYS A 503 57.28 8.46 -19.38
C CYS A 503 58.49 7.68 -19.94
N CYS A 504 58.42 7.10 -21.15
CA CYS A 504 59.56 6.36 -21.72
C CYS A 504 60.52 7.22 -22.57
N TRP A 505 60.26 8.52 -22.77
CA TRP A 505 61.10 9.37 -23.64
C TRP A 505 62.01 10.36 -22.91
N LEU A 506 61.94 10.46 -21.58
CA LEU A 506 62.76 11.40 -20.78
C LEU A 506 63.82 10.74 -19.90
N TYR A 507 64.08 9.44 -20.05
CA TYR A 507 65.15 8.71 -19.34
C TYR A 507 66.29 8.20 -20.25
N ALA A 508 66.50 8.83 -21.41
CA ALA A 508 67.71 8.65 -22.22
C ALA A 508 68.11 9.98 -22.87
N GLY A 509 69.06 10.69 -22.27
CA GLY A 509 69.63 11.95 -22.77
C GLY A 509 70.28 12.77 -21.69
#